data_AF-G1PHZ6-F1
#
_entry.id   AF-G1PHZ6-F1
#
_cell.length_a   1.000
_cell.length_b   1.000
_cell.length_c   1.000
_cell.angle_alpha   90.00
_cell.angle_beta   90.00
_cell.angle_gamma   90.00
#
_symmetry.space_group_name_H-M   'P 1'
#
loop_
_entity.id
_entity.type
_entity.pdbx_description
1 polymer ?
#
loop_
_entity_poly.entity_id
_entity_poly.type
_entity_poly.pdbx_seq_one_letter_code
_entity_poly.pdbx_strand_id
1 'polypeptide(L)'
;GGGGGGTGAGGGGGPGGALTRRAVTLRVLLKDAQLEPGAGVLSIYYLGKESSWGALQPDGRIVWQETGQVFNSPSAWATHCKKLVNPPRKSGCGWASVSQQSGWDLGRVECTQLRDPLLSPPPRQSPASEGEEEELLMEEEEEEVLAGVSAEEKSRRPPAKGPSEPAHPEATPLGKRVENKIRVPVRYCMLGSRDSARNPHTLVEVTSFAAINKFQPFNVAISSNVLFLLDFHSHLTRSEVVGYLGGRWDINSQMLTVLRAFPCRSRLGDVDTGATIEEEIYQSLLLRGLSLVGWYHSHPHSPALPSLQDIDTQMDYQLRLQGSSNGFQPCLALLCSPYYSGNQGPESKISPFWVMPPPEQRPSDYGIPMDVEMAYVQDSFLTNDILHEMMLLVEFYKGAPDLVRFQEPWNQEHTYLDKLKISLASRMPKDQGLCHVLEQVYSVLKQGN
;
A
#
# COMPACT_ATOMS: atom_id res chain seq x y z
N GLY A 1 -50.51 -55.82 -2.52
CA GLY A 1 -49.82 -54.88 -1.62
C GLY A 1 -48.46 -55.47 -1.28
N GLY A 2 -47.41 -54.64 -1.36
CA GLY A 2 -46.11 -54.87 -0.72
C GLY A 2 -45.04 -55.62 -1.51
N GLY A 3 -44.46 -54.98 -2.54
CA GLY A 3 -43.10 -55.29 -3.03
C GLY A 3 -42.06 -54.40 -2.30
N GLY A 4 -40.75 -54.62 -2.35
CA GLY A 4 -39.87 -55.60 -3.02
C GLY A 4 -38.70 -55.96 -2.08
N GLY A 5 -37.91 -57.02 -2.32
CA GLY A 5 -36.93 -57.16 -3.40
C GLY A 5 -35.66 -56.36 -3.02
N GLY A 6 -34.49 -56.91 -2.72
CA GLY A 6 -33.86 -58.15 -3.16
C GLY A 6 -32.50 -57.81 -3.79
N THR A 7 -31.43 -58.00 -3.00
CA THR A 7 -30.04 -58.40 -3.37
C THR A 7 -29.29 -57.74 -4.53
N GLY A 8 -28.02 -57.37 -4.29
CA GLY A 8 -26.99 -57.28 -5.33
C GLY A 8 -25.69 -56.60 -4.91
N ALA A 9 -24.63 -57.40 -4.73
CA ALA A 9 -23.27 -56.98 -4.36
C ALA A 9 -22.48 -56.36 -5.54
N GLY A 10 -21.47 -55.54 -5.22
CA GLY A 10 -20.41 -55.11 -6.13
C GLY A 10 -19.44 -54.14 -5.43
N GLY A 11 -18.18 -54.54 -5.30
CA GLY A 11 -17.16 -53.89 -4.46
C GLY A 11 -16.48 -52.64 -5.05
N GLY A 12 -15.66 -52.01 -4.21
CA GLY A 12 -14.76 -50.92 -4.56
C GLY A 12 -14.31 -50.16 -3.31
N GLY A 13 -13.10 -50.44 -2.81
CA GLY A 13 -12.50 -49.68 -1.72
C GLY A 13 -11.99 -48.31 -2.17
N GLY A 14 -12.17 -47.31 -1.31
CA GLY A 14 -11.57 -45.98 -1.40
C GLY A 14 -12.12 -45.05 -0.30
N PRO A 15 -11.30 -44.50 0.61
CA PRO A 15 -11.77 -43.53 1.60
C PRO A 15 -11.78 -42.14 0.95
N GLY A 16 -12.97 -41.67 0.56
CA GLY A 16 -13.21 -40.32 0.05
C GLY A 16 -14.36 -39.67 0.81
N GLY A 17 -14.02 -38.72 1.68
CA GLY A 17 -14.99 -37.92 2.44
C GLY A 17 -14.31 -36.70 3.03
N ALA A 18 -13.82 -35.82 2.15
CA ALA A 18 -13.24 -34.53 2.50
C ALA A 18 -14.18 -33.73 3.42
N LEU A 19 -13.67 -33.33 4.58
CA LEU A 19 -14.32 -32.42 5.51
C LEU A 19 -14.47 -31.05 4.82
N THR A 20 -15.70 -30.73 4.43
CA THR A 20 -16.06 -29.44 3.87
C THR A 20 -15.92 -28.35 4.93
N ARG A 21 -15.33 -27.20 4.54
CA ARG A 21 -15.27 -25.95 5.33
C ARG A 21 -16.66 -25.61 5.86
N ARG A 22 -16.96 -25.92 7.13
CA ARG A 22 -18.21 -25.52 7.77
C ARG A 22 -18.10 -24.06 8.19
N ALA A 23 -19.03 -23.23 7.73
CA ALA A 23 -19.16 -21.84 8.14
C ALA A 23 -19.29 -21.72 9.67
N VAL A 24 -18.52 -20.82 10.29
CA VAL A 24 -18.59 -20.52 11.72
C VAL A 24 -19.93 -19.82 12.02
N THR A 25 -20.67 -20.29 13.02
CA THR A 25 -21.96 -19.70 13.44
C THR A 25 -21.92 -19.37 14.93
N LEU A 26 -22.73 -18.40 15.39
CA LEU A 26 -22.84 -18.06 16.82
C LEU A 26 -23.15 -19.29 17.69
N ARG A 27 -23.93 -20.24 17.16
CA ARG A 27 -24.24 -21.49 17.85
C ARG A 27 -23.01 -22.39 18.03
N VAL A 28 -22.08 -22.41 17.08
CA VAL A 28 -20.81 -23.14 17.21
C VAL A 28 -19.94 -22.47 18.28
N LEU A 29 -19.85 -21.14 18.26
CA LEU A 29 -19.05 -20.38 19.24
C LEU A 29 -19.60 -20.47 20.68
N LEU A 30 -20.93 -20.47 20.85
CA LEU A 30 -21.58 -20.73 22.15
C LEU A 30 -21.34 -22.17 22.64
N LYS A 31 -21.36 -23.15 21.72
CA LYS A 31 -21.14 -24.57 22.06
C LYS A 31 -19.70 -24.85 22.47
N ASP A 32 -18.75 -24.13 21.87
CA ASP A 32 -17.33 -24.23 22.16
C ASP A 32 -16.90 -23.30 23.31
N ALA A 33 -17.87 -22.72 24.04
CA ALA A 33 -17.69 -21.81 25.17
C ALA A 33 -16.78 -20.59 24.87
N GLN A 34 -16.76 -20.15 23.61
CA GLN A 34 -16.02 -18.96 23.19
C GLN A 34 -16.85 -17.68 23.31
N LEU A 35 -18.16 -17.81 23.51
CA LEU A 35 -19.09 -16.71 23.76
C LEU A 35 -20.01 -17.08 24.92
N GLU A 36 -20.33 -16.09 25.75
CA GLU A 36 -21.31 -16.21 26.82
C GLU A 36 -22.61 -15.50 26.42
N PRO A 37 -23.78 -16.16 26.55
CA PRO A 37 -25.06 -15.52 26.30
C PRO A 37 -25.36 -14.48 27.40
N GLY A 38 -25.94 -13.35 27.00
CA GLY A 38 -26.22 -12.26 27.93
C GLY A 38 -26.85 -11.03 27.28
N ALA A 39 -27.35 -10.12 28.12
CA ALA A 39 -27.90 -8.85 27.68
C ALA A 39 -26.77 -7.83 27.47
N GLY A 40 -26.78 -7.11 26.34
CA GLY A 40 -25.80 -6.05 26.04
C GLY A 40 -24.43 -6.57 25.65
N VAL A 41 -24.32 -7.88 25.40
CA VAL A 41 -23.06 -8.55 25.10
C VAL A 41 -22.63 -8.38 23.65
N LEU A 42 -23.48 -7.83 22.78
CA LEU A 42 -23.12 -7.53 21.40
C LEU A 42 -23.36 -6.04 21.13
N SER A 43 -22.40 -5.35 20.51
CA SER A 43 -22.59 -4.00 19.98
C SER A 43 -22.12 -3.89 18.53
N ILE A 44 -22.66 -2.92 17.80
CA ILE A 44 -22.25 -2.61 16.42
C ILE A 44 -21.77 -1.16 16.37
N TYR A 45 -20.52 -0.99 15.93
CA TYR A 45 -19.90 0.30 15.68
C TYR A 45 -19.96 0.63 14.18
N TYR A 46 -20.57 1.76 13.81
CA TYR A 46 -20.69 2.18 12.42
C TYR A 46 -20.67 3.71 12.31
N LEU A 47 -19.85 4.24 11.39
CA LEU A 47 -19.67 5.69 11.14
C LEU A 47 -19.38 6.51 12.42
N GLY A 48 -18.49 6.03 13.27
CA GLY A 48 -18.08 6.75 14.49
C GLY A 48 -19.13 6.78 15.61
N LYS A 49 -20.22 6.02 15.47
CA LYS A 49 -21.30 5.96 16.46
C LYS A 49 -21.57 4.51 16.87
N GLU A 50 -21.46 4.21 18.17
CA GLU A 50 -21.93 2.95 18.73
C GLU A 50 -23.45 2.96 18.67
N SER A 51 -24.03 2.20 17.74
CA SER A 51 -25.39 2.49 17.27
C SER A 51 -26.42 1.44 17.62
N SER A 52 -26.09 0.33 18.28
CA SER A 52 -27.09 -0.67 18.72
C SER A 52 -26.53 -1.70 19.70
N TRP A 53 -27.28 -1.98 20.78
CA TRP A 53 -26.98 -3.05 21.75
C TRP A 53 -27.84 -4.29 21.50
N GLY A 54 -27.23 -5.46 21.45
CA GLY A 54 -27.85 -6.76 21.20
C GLY A 54 -27.63 -7.73 22.36
N ALA A 55 -28.68 -8.47 22.71
CA ALA A 55 -28.60 -9.59 23.64
C ALA A 55 -28.40 -10.90 22.88
N LEU A 56 -27.38 -11.68 23.23
CA LEU A 56 -27.12 -13.00 22.65
C LEU A 56 -27.90 -14.06 23.45
N GLN A 57 -28.78 -14.78 22.76
CA GLN A 57 -29.54 -15.87 23.34
C GLN A 57 -28.73 -17.18 23.32
N PRO A 58 -28.96 -18.11 24.27
CA PRO A 58 -28.28 -19.40 24.32
C PRO A 58 -28.46 -20.27 23.07
N ASP A 59 -29.47 -19.99 22.24
CA ASP A 59 -29.73 -20.73 20.99
C ASP A 59 -28.96 -20.19 19.77
N GLY A 60 -28.23 -19.08 19.93
CA GLY A 60 -27.44 -18.40 18.90
C GLY A 60 -28.15 -17.23 18.20
N ARG A 61 -29.34 -16.83 18.66
CA ARG A 61 -30.06 -15.66 18.13
C ARG A 61 -29.65 -14.37 18.82
N ILE A 62 -29.83 -13.25 18.13
CA ILE A 62 -29.57 -11.91 18.65
C ILE A 62 -30.88 -11.17 18.83
N VAL A 63 -31.14 -10.66 20.03
CA VAL A 63 -32.31 -9.81 20.32
C VAL A 63 -31.83 -8.37 20.43
N TRP A 64 -32.31 -7.50 19.55
CA TRP A 64 -31.99 -6.08 19.60
C TRP A 64 -32.69 -5.42 20.79
N GLN A 65 -31.95 -4.75 21.65
CA GLN A 65 -32.48 -4.27 22.94
C GLN A 65 -33.44 -3.08 22.82
N GLU A 66 -33.33 -2.26 21.78
CA GLU A 66 -34.18 -1.08 21.63
C GLU A 66 -35.62 -1.42 21.21
N THR A 67 -35.82 -2.51 20.46
CA THR A 67 -37.13 -2.87 19.90
C THR A 67 -37.58 -4.31 20.21
N GLY A 68 -36.70 -5.13 20.77
CA GLY A 68 -36.96 -6.55 21.03
C GLY A 68 -36.93 -7.44 19.79
N GLN A 69 -36.53 -6.91 18.63
CA GLN A 69 -36.51 -7.67 17.37
C GLN A 69 -35.43 -8.77 17.40
N VAL A 70 -35.79 -9.96 16.92
CA VAL A 70 -34.92 -11.15 16.93
C VAL A 70 -34.29 -11.39 15.54
N PHE A 71 -32.99 -11.61 15.51
CA PHE A 71 -32.20 -11.90 14.33
C PHE A 71 -31.56 -13.29 14.42
N ASN A 72 -31.63 -14.04 13.34
CA ASN A 72 -31.11 -15.42 13.27
C ASN A 72 -29.61 -15.49 12.90
N SER A 73 -28.98 -14.36 12.58
CA SER A 73 -27.55 -14.29 12.30
C SER A 73 -26.98 -12.89 12.58
N PRO A 74 -25.67 -12.78 12.90
CA PRO A 74 -24.98 -11.50 13.04
C PRO A 74 -25.10 -10.62 11.79
N SER A 75 -25.02 -11.21 10.60
CA SER A 75 -25.09 -10.47 9.33
C SER A 75 -26.47 -9.83 9.11
N ALA A 76 -27.55 -10.51 9.50
CA ALA A 76 -28.90 -9.97 9.43
C ALA A 76 -29.08 -8.79 10.38
N TRP A 77 -28.56 -8.90 11.60
CA TRP A 77 -28.58 -7.83 12.58
C TRP A 77 -27.74 -6.62 12.15
N ALA A 78 -26.50 -6.84 11.68
CA ALA A 78 -25.63 -5.78 11.19
C ALA A 78 -26.21 -5.03 9.98
N THR A 79 -26.84 -5.75 9.05
CA THR A 79 -27.50 -5.14 7.89
C THR A 79 -28.69 -4.27 8.33
N HIS A 80 -29.42 -4.70 9.35
CA HIS A 80 -30.53 -3.95 9.91
C HIS A 80 -30.05 -2.65 10.57
N CYS A 81 -29.04 -2.72 11.43
CA CYS A 81 -28.45 -1.54 12.08
C CYS A 81 -27.88 -0.55 11.06
N LYS A 82 -27.20 -1.02 10.02
CA LYS A 82 -26.66 -0.15 8.95
C LYS A 82 -27.76 0.56 8.15
N LYS A 83 -28.89 -0.11 7.89
CA LYS A 83 -30.05 0.48 7.19
C LYS A 83 -30.76 1.56 8.01
N LEU A 84 -30.77 1.44 9.34
CA LEU A 84 -31.32 2.47 10.23
C LEU A 84 -30.51 3.77 10.18
N VAL A 85 -29.18 3.66 10.04
CA VAL A 85 -28.27 4.83 10.00
C VAL A 85 -28.20 5.45 8.60
N ASN A 86 -28.41 4.70 7.51
CA ASN A 86 -28.36 5.24 6.14
C ASN A 86 -29.33 4.50 5.19
N PRO A 87 -30.59 4.97 5.01
CA PRO A 87 -31.63 4.19 4.36
C PRO A 87 -31.59 3.99 2.82
N PRO A 88 -30.57 4.43 2.04
CA PRO A 88 -30.26 3.69 0.81
C PRO A 88 -28.80 3.83 0.31
N ARG A 89 -27.92 2.87 0.64
CA ARG A 89 -26.80 2.46 -0.23
C ARG A 89 -26.63 0.94 -0.17
N LYS A 90 -26.46 0.30 -1.34
CA LYS A 90 -26.39 -1.17 -1.49
C LYS A 90 -25.10 -1.73 -0.86
N SER A 91 -25.32 -2.58 0.14
CA SER A 91 -24.56 -3.74 0.66
C SER A 91 -23.04 -3.81 0.44
N GLY A 92 -22.28 -3.61 1.52
CA GLY A 92 -20.89 -4.05 1.70
C GLY A 92 -20.77 -5.02 2.89
N CYS A 93 -19.89 -6.02 2.76
CA CYS A 93 -19.73 -7.23 3.58
C CYS A 93 -19.64 -6.94 5.10
N GLY A 94 -20.49 -7.59 5.90
CA GLY A 94 -20.74 -7.29 7.32
C GLY A 94 -19.88 -8.05 8.34
N TRP A 95 -18.64 -8.38 8.03
CA TRP A 95 -17.75 -9.15 8.93
C TRP A 95 -16.78 -8.29 9.75
N ALA A 96 -16.51 -7.05 9.33
CA ALA A 96 -15.52 -6.17 9.97
C ALA A 96 -16.08 -5.29 11.10
N SER A 97 -17.15 -5.69 11.79
CA SER A 97 -17.87 -4.75 12.69
C SER A 97 -18.40 -5.34 14.00
N VAL A 98 -17.82 -6.44 14.49
CA VAL A 98 -18.20 -7.01 15.79
C VAL A 98 -16.95 -7.17 16.66
N SER A 99 -16.89 -6.46 17.78
CA SER A 99 -15.90 -6.63 18.84
C SER A 99 -16.62 -6.76 20.19
N GLN A 100 -16.01 -7.48 21.15
CA GLN A 100 -16.53 -7.61 22.52
C GLN A 100 -15.47 -7.19 23.54
N GLN A 101 -15.93 -6.75 24.71
CA GLN A 101 -15.18 -6.12 25.78
C GLN A 101 -14.31 -7.12 26.55
N SER A 102 -13.23 -7.56 25.91
CA SER A 102 -12.03 -8.09 26.56
C SER A 102 -10.82 -8.07 25.61
N GLY A 103 -10.73 -7.08 24.72
CA GLY A 103 -9.49 -6.82 23.96
C GLY A 103 -9.01 -7.92 23.01
N TRP A 104 -9.89 -8.84 22.56
CA TRP A 104 -9.56 -9.87 21.56
C TRP A 104 -10.24 -9.59 20.22
N ASP A 105 -9.43 -9.42 19.18
CA ASP A 105 -9.85 -9.24 17.78
C ASP A 105 -9.87 -10.59 17.04
N LEU A 106 -11.05 -11.04 16.62
CA LEU A 106 -11.27 -12.35 15.99
C LEU A 106 -10.83 -12.42 14.51
N GLY A 107 -10.30 -11.34 13.94
CA GLY A 107 -9.56 -11.40 12.66
C GLY A 107 -8.25 -12.19 12.72
N ARG A 108 -7.77 -12.52 13.93
CA ARG A 108 -6.45 -13.15 14.15
C ARG A 108 -6.49 -14.68 14.35
N VAL A 109 -7.67 -15.30 14.40
CA VAL A 109 -7.85 -16.74 14.73
C VAL A 109 -7.87 -17.65 13.50
N GLU A 110 -8.14 -17.15 12.29
CA GLU A 110 -8.11 -18.00 11.08
C GLU A 110 -6.68 -18.38 10.66
N CYS A 111 -5.67 -17.57 11.03
CA CYS A 111 -4.27 -17.83 10.69
C CYS A 111 -3.47 -18.58 11.78
N THR A 112 -4.08 -18.82 12.96
CA THR A 112 -3.38 -19.46 14.11
C THR A 112 -3.86 -20.88 14.45
N GLN A 113 -4.89 -21.42 13.79
CA GLN A 113 -5.35 -22.80 14.01
C GLN A 113 -4.67 -23.87 13.11
N LEU A 114 -3.68 -23.49 12.29
CA LEU A 114 -2.86 -24.44 11.52
C LEU A 114 -1.53 -24.84 12.18
N ARG A 115 -1.33 -24.54 13.47
CA ARG A 115 -0.15 -25.04 14.21
C ARG A 115 -0.57 -25.94 15.37
N ASP A 116 -0.25 -27.21 15.20
CA ASP A 116 -0.14 -28.19 16.28
C ASP A 116 0.92 -27.71 17.31
N PRO A 117 0.67 -27.75 18.63
CA PRO A 117 1.55 -27.19 19.63
C PRO A 117 2.48 -28.24 20.25
N LEU A 118 3.76 -28.20 19.92
CA LEU A 118 4.81 -28.75 20.79
C LEU A 118 5.93 -27.73 20.94
N LEU A 119 6.19 -27.40 22.21
CA LEU A 119 7.28 -26.60 22.78
C LEU A 119 6.98 -25.10 22.98
N SER A 120 6.49 -24.77 24.18
CA SER A 120 6.60 -23.46 24.82
C SER A 120 7.76 -23.45 25.82
N PRO A 121 8.44 -22.30 26.01
CA PRO A 121 9.05 -21.95 27.31
C PRO A 121 8.40 -20.68 27.94
N PRO A 122 8.55 -20.48 29.26
CA PRO A 122 7.67 -19.65 30.10
C PRO A 122 8.08 -18.16 30.20
N PRO A 123 7.22 -17.28 30.75
CA PRO A 123 7.42 -15.83 30.76
C PRO A 123 8.31 -15.36 31.92
N ARG A 124 9.01 -14.24 31.72
CA ARG A 124 9.57 -13.38 32.78
C ARG A 124 9.09 -11.95 32.52
N GLN A 125 8.05 -11.51 33.24
CA GLN A 125 8.11 -10.65 34.44
C GLN A 125 8.69 -9.25 34.18
N SER A 126 7.79 -8.27 34.16
CA SER A 126 8.01 -6.83 34.34
C SER A 126 8.26 -6.47 35.81
N PRO A 127 8.83 -5.29 36.08
CA PRO A 127 8.11 -4.25 36.85
C PRO A 127 8.28 -2.84 36.18
N ALA A 128 7.28 -1.96 36.08
CA ALA A 128 6.54 -1.16 37.09
C ALA A 128 7.38 -0.05 37.78
N SER A 129 7.01 1.23 37.52
CA SER A 129 7.24 2.46 38.33
C SER A 129 6.48 3.60 37.61
N GLU A 130 5.33 4.09 38.08
CA GLU A 130 5.10 5.18 39.07
C GLU A 130 5.68 6.54 38.65
N GLY A 131 4.81 7.45 38.18
CA GLY A 131 4.60 8.80 38.74
C GLY A 131 5.20 9.84 37.77
N GLU A 132 4.67 11.03 37.50
CA GLU A 132 3.82 11.96 38.23
C GLU A 132 3.06 12.86 37.21
N GLU A 133 2.20 13.68 37.76
CA GLU A 133 1.07 14.40 37.21
C GLU A 133 1.33 15.91 37.38
N GLU A 134 1.12 16.73 36.34
CA GLU A 134 0.92 18.18 36.50
C GLU A 134 -0.06 18.71 35.43
N GLU A 135 -1.20 19.19 35.91
CA GLU A 135 -2.12 20.11 35.24
C GLU A 135 -1.43 21.46 34.97
N LEU A 136 -1.82 22.17 33.90
CA LEU A 136 -2.07 23.61 33.95
C LEU A 136 -2.89 24.08 32.73
N LEU A 137 -3.61 25.17 32.97
CA LEU A 137 -4.83 25.66 32.35
C LEU A 137 -4.60 26.70 31.22
N MET A 138 -5.61 26.76 30.33
CA MET A 138 -6.19 27.91 29.59
C MET A 138 -5.28 28.83 28.75
N GLU A 139 -5.68 29.06 27.49
CA GLU A 139 -6.23 30.35 27.03
C GLU A 139 -6.84 30.21 25.62
N GLU A 140 -8.08 30.68 25.49
CA GLU A 140 -8.85 30.88 24.26
C GLU A 140 -8.66 32.32 23.79
N GLU A 141 -8.52 32.57 22.48
CA GLU A 141 -8.93 33.84 21.86
C GLU A 141 -9.50 33.58 20.45
N GLU A 142 -10.81 33.76 20.33
CA GLU A 142 -11.52 34.28 19.14
C GLU A 142 -11.13 35.78 18.98
N GLU A 143 -11.33 36.57 17.94
CA GLU A 143 -12.19 36.61 16.76
C GLU A 143 -11.63 37.75 15.86
N GLU A 144 -11.91 37.75 14.55
CA GLU A 144 -12.66 38.84 13.86
C GLU A 144 -12.49 38.82 12.34
N VAL A 145 -13.63 39.10 11.72
CA VAL A 145 -13.97 39.14 10.31
C VAL A 145 -14.03 40.60 9.88
N LEU A 146 -13.56 40.97 8.69
CA LEU A 146 -14.17 42.07 7.94
C LEU A 146 -14.20 41.84 6.43
N ALA A 147 -15.33 42.26 5.86
CA ALA A 147 -15.85 42.03 4.52
C ALA A 147 -15.50 43.13 3.50
N GLY A 148 -15.80 42.88 2.21
CA GLY A 148 -15.82 43.89 1.13
C GLY A 148 -15.68 43.26 -0.27
N VAL A 149 -16.74 42.75 -0.91
CA VAL A 149 -17.67 43.43 -1.86
C VAL A 149 -17.10 43.67 -3.29
N SER A 150 -17.60 42.84 -4.22
CA SER A 150 -18.25 43.15 -5.52
C SER A 150 -17.49 43.44 -6.84
N ALA A 151 -18.03 42.76 -7.87
CA ALA A 151 -18.42 43.22 -9.21
C ALA A 151 -17.45 43.14 -10.43
N GLU A 152 -17.86 42.21 -11.31
CA GLU A 152 -18.27 42.41 -12.71
C GLU A 152 -17.29 42.28 -13.89
N GLU A 153 -17.79 41.44 -14.79
CA GLU A 153 -17.37 40.96 -16.09
C GLU A 153 -17.83 41.92 -17.21
N LYS A 154 -17.05 42.05 -18.30
CA LYS A 154 -17.62 42.07 -19.67
C LYS A 154 -16.58 41.96 -20.79
N SER A 155 -16.72 40.85 -21.53
CA SER A 155 -16.96 40.78 -22.99
C SER A 155 -15.98 41.43 -23.97
N ARG A 156 -15.51 40.62 -24.95
CA ARG A 156 -15.76 40.81 -26.41
C ARG A 156 -15.22 39.63 -27.26
N ARG A 157 -16.13 38.94 -27.95
CA ARG A 157 -15.95 38.26 -29.27
C ARG A 157 -16.39 39.26 -30.37
N PRO A 158 -16.28 39.05 -31.73
CA PRO A 158 -16.26 37.79 -32.53
C PRO A 158 -15.37 37.91 -33.82
N PRO A 159 -15.58 37.24 -35.00
CA PRO A 159 -16.44 36.11 -35.40
C PRO A 159 -15.76 34.99 -36.23
N ALA A 160 -16.57 33.98 -36.59
CA ALA A 160 -16.28 32.77 -37.35
C ALA A 160 -16.60 32.86 -38.87
N LYS A 161 -16.05 31.92 -39.68
CA LYS A 161 -16.73 31.13 -40.75
C LYS A 161 -15.71 30.24 -41.52
N GLY A 162 -16.04 28.95 -41.73
CA GLY A 162 -15.30 27.94 -42.54
C GLY A 162 -15.65 28.03 -44.05
N PRO A 163 -15.75 26.93 -44.84
CA PRO A 163 -15.30 25.52 -44.67
C PRO A 163 -14.59 24.94 -45.94
N SER A 164 -14.02 23.71 -45.89
CA SER A 164 -14.13 22.62 -46.91
C SER A 164 -12.97 21.61 -46.89
N GLU A 165 -13.35 20.33 -46.82
CA GLU A 165 -12.65 19.13 -47.30
C GLU A 165 -13.04 18.87 -48.78
N PRO A 166 -12.35 18.07 -49.62
CA PRO A 166 -12.09 16.63 -49.37
C PRO A 166 -10.81 16.00 -50.00
N ALA A 167 -10.46 14.76 -49.61
CA ALA A 167 -10.05 13.60 -50.47
C ALA A 167 -9.13 12.57 -49.76
N HIS A 168 -9.47 11.28 -49.92
CA HIS A 168 -8.64 10.07 -49.71
C HIS A 168 -8.06 9.59 -51.07
N PRO A 169 -7.23 8.52 -51.21
CA PRO A 169 -6.29 7.82 -50.30
C PRO A 169 -4.90 7.50 -50.95
N GLU A 170 -3.84 7.16 -50.18
CA GLU A 170 -2.91 6.01 -50.45
C GLU A 170 -1.71 5.89 -49.47
N ALA A 171 -1.42 4.62 -49.13
CA ALA A 171 -0.16 3.95 -48.78
C ALA A 171 0.91 4.57 -47.83
N THR A 172 1.16 3.83 -46.74
CA THR A 172 2.25 3.89 -45.72
C THR A 172 3.67 3.84 -46.31
N PRO A 173 4.72 4.33 -45.59
CA PRO A 173 5.44 3.40 -44.71
C PRO A 173 6.03 3.99 -43.40
N LEU A 174 6.30 3.05 -42.48
CA LEU A 174 7.33 3.03 -41.42
C LEU A 174 7.30 4.04 -40.26
N GLY A 175 7.15 3.47 -39.05
CA GLY A 175 8.12 3.68 -37.97
C GLY A 175 8.08 4.99 -37.21
N LYS A 176 6.95 5.37 -36.63
CA LYS A 176 6.95 6.41 -35.59
C LYS A 176 7.36 5.79 -34.26
N ARG A 177 8.64 5.99 -33.91
CA ARG A 177 9.14 6.01 -32.53
C ARG A 177 8.13 6.78 -31.69
N VAL A 178 7.53 6.15 -30.69
CA VAL A 178 6.65 6.84 -29.74
C VAL A 178 7.53 7.84 -29.01
N GLU A 179 7.51 9.09 -29.47
CA GLU A 179 8.05 10.21 -28.69
C GLU A 179 7.17 10.30 -27.44
N ASN A 180 7.69 9.75 -26.34
CA ASN A 180 7.16 10.03 -25.02
C ASN A 180 7.29 11.54 -24.80
N LYS A 181 6.22 12.28 -25.10
CA LYS A 181 6.10 13.69 -24.72
C LYS A 181 6.39 13.74 -23.22
N ILE A 182 7.47 14.42 -22.86
CA ILE A 182 7.86 14.64 -21.46
C ILE A 182 6.63 15.22 -20.77
N ARG A 183 6.05 14.46 -19.83
CA ARG A 183 4.86 14.89 -19.09
C ARG A 183 5.28 16.08 -18.24
N VAL A 184 4.76 17.26 -18.58
CA VAL A 184 5.04 18.50 -17.84
C VAL A 184 4.36 18.37 -16.47
N PRO A 185 5.11 18.38 -15.35
CA PRO A 185 4.52 18.33 -14.03
C PRO A 185 3.64 19.56 -13.78
N VAL A 186 2.58 19.38 -13.01
CA VAL A 186 1.69 20.47 -12.60
C VAL A 186 1.91 20.81 -11.13
N ARG A 187 1.82 22.10 -10.79
CA ARG A 187 1.81 22.53 -9.39
C ARG A 187 0.52 22.09 -8.71
N TYR A 188 0.61 21.68 -7.44
CA TYR A 188 -0.57 21.31 -6.65
C TYR A 188 -1.65 22.42 -6.63
N CYS A 189 -1.26 23.70 -6.51
CA CYS A 189 -2.21 24.81 -6.49
C CYS A 189 -3.03 24.96 -7.79
N MET A 190 -2.58 24.35 -8.90
CA MET A 190 -3.29 24.34 -10.18
C MET A 190 -4.29 23.17 -10.28
N LEU A 191 -4.29 22.24 -9.33
CA LEU A 191 -5.19 21.09 -9.36
C LEU A 191 -6.61 21.50 -8.96
N GLY A 192 -6.82 22.20 -7.86
CA GLY A 192 -8.18 22.39 -7.32
C GLY A 192 -8.87 21.06 -6.99
N SER A 193 -10.20 21.03 -7.06
CA SER A 193 -11.00 19.87 -6.63
C SER A 193 -10.88 18.66 -7.55
N ARG A 194 -11.16 17.47 -6.98
CA ARG A 194 -11.11 16.19 -7.70
C ARG A 194 -12.05 16.20 -8.90
N ASP A 195 -11.51 15.76 -10.03
CA ASP A 195 -12.21 15.64 -11.30
C ASP A 195 -11.85 14.29 -11.94
N SER A 196 -12.84 13.42 -12.09
CA SER A 196 -12.68 12.09 -12.69
C SER A 196 -12.29 12.12 -14.16
N ALA A 197 -12.43 13.27 -14.84
CA ALA A 197 -11.99 13.44 -16.23
C ALA A 197 -10.47 13.65 -16.35
N ARG A 198 -9.77 13.91 -15.24
CA ARG A 198 -8.32 14.11 -15.27
C ARG A 198 -7.58 12.80 -15.46
N ASN A 199 -6.51 12.87 -16.25
CA ASN A 199 -5.63 11.73 -16.46
C ASN A 199 -4.94 11.35 -15.14
N PRO A 200 -5.11 10.12 -14.62
CA PRO A 200 -4.49 9.65 -13.38
C PRO A 200 -2.96 9.71 -13.42
N HIS A 201 -2.38 9.65 -14.61
CA HIS A 201 -0.93 9.69 -14.82
C HIS A 201 -0.35 11.11 -14.94
N THR A 202 -1.14 12.15 -14.64
CA THR A 202 -0.65 13.53 -14.55
C THR A 202 0.34 13.64 -13.40
N LEU A 203 1.58 14.07 -13.68
CA LEU A 203 2.62 14.27 -12.67
C LEU A 203 2.39 15.57 -11.90
N VAL A 204 2.63 15.56 -10.59
CA VAL A 204 2.43 16.69 -9.69
C VAL A 204 3.74 17.03 -8.99
N GLU A 205 4.06 18.32 -8.92
CA GLU A 205 5.21 18.80 -8.15
C GLU A 205 4.99 18.56 -6.65
N VAL A 206 6.03 18.07 -5.97
CA VAL A 206 6.03 17.94 -4.50
C VAL A 206 6.16 19.31 -3.84
N THR A 207 5.54 19.48 -2.68
CA THR A 207 5.58 20.70 -1.87
C THR A 207 6.45 20.47 -0.64
N SER A 208 7.37 21.39 -0.32
CA SER A 208 8.12 21.28 0.93
C SER A 208 7.22 21.64 2.12
N PHE A 209 7.43 20.99 3.27
CA PHE A 209 6.67 21.31 4.49
C PHE A 209 6.81 22.78 4.89
N ALA A 210 8.03 23.33 4.76
CA ALA A 210 8.30 24.74 5.05
C ALA A 210 7.52 25.71 4.13
N ALA A 211 7.28 25.35 2.87
CA ALA A 211 6.54 26.22 1.93
C ALA A 211 5.08 26.46 2.35
N ILE A 212 4.53 25.61 3.21
CA ILE A 212 3.17 25.73 3.76
C ILE A 212 3.18 25.95 5.29
N ASN A 213 4.30 26.37 5.86
CA ASN A 213 4.48 26.60 7.30
C ASN A 213 4.11 25.39 8.16
N LYS A 214 4.49 24.19 7.71
CA LYS A 214 4.35 22.93 8.44
C LYS A 214 5.71 22.30 8.68
N PHE A 215 5.76 21.34 9.58
CA PHE A 215 6.93 20.49 9.81
C PHE A 215 6.68 19.10 9.25
N GLN A 216 7.75 18.41 8.86
CA GLN A 216 7.68 17.00 8.53
C GLN A 216 7.22 16.21 9.77
N PRO A 217 6.19 15.35 9.66
CA PRO A 217 5.56 14.73 10.83
C PRO A 217 6.36 13.60 11.50
N PHE A 218 7.44 13.14 10.87
CA PHE A 218 8.32 12.09 11.39
C PHE A 218 9.69 12.16 10.72
N ASN A 219 10.72 11.68 11.40
CA ASN A 219 12.05 11.55 10.81
C ASN A 219 12.11 10.28 9.94
N VAL A 220 12.93 10.29 8.90
CA VAL A 220 13.20 9.10 8.07
C VAL A 220 14.69 8.80 8.05
N ALA A 221 15.06 7.57 8.36
CA ALA A 221 16.41 7.04 8.19
C ALA A 221 16.33 5.83 7.25
N ILE A 222 17.12 5.84 6.17
CA ILE A 222 17.09 4.78 5.17
C ILE A 222 18.46 4.15 4.97
N SER A 223 18.50 2.83 5.02
CA SER A 223 19.71 2.03 4.78
C SER A 223 20.14 2.12 3.31
N SER A 224 21.46 2.23 3.09
CA SER A 224 22.05 2.21 1.75
C SER A 224 21.72 0.94 0.96
N ASN A 225 21.65 -0.22 1.62
CA ASN A 225 21.27 -1.48 0.99
C ASN A 225 19.84 -1.44 0.41
N VAL A 226 18.93 -0.67 1.01
CA VAL A 226 17.56 -0.47 0.50
C VAL A 226 17.61 0.29 -0.82
N LEU A 227 18.30 1.45 -0.83
CA LEU A 227 18.43 2.28 -2.02
C LEU A 227 19.17 1.54 -3.14
N PHE A 228 20.19 0.77 -2.80
CA PHE A 228 20.96 -0.04 -3.75
C PHE A 228 20.09 -1.09 -4.45
N LEU A 229 19.33 -1.91 -3.69
CA LEU A 229 18.49 -2.96 -4.29
C LEU A 229 17.32 -2.38 -5.09
N LEU A 230 16.69 -1.31 -4.58
CA LEU A 230 15.62 -0.60 -5.28
C LEU A 230 16.10 0.02 -6.59
N ASP A 231 17.28 0.64 -6.58
CA ASP A 231 17.88 1.22 -7.77
C ASP A 231 18.21 0.14 -8.79
N PHE A 232 18.82 -0.97 -8.35
CA PHE A 232 19.08 -2.13 -9.20
C PHE A 232 17.78 -2.66 -9.84
N HIS A 233 16.73 -2.89 -9.04
CA HIS A 233 15.44 -3.37 -9.53
C HIS A 233 14.87 -2.46 -10.63
N SER A 234 14.94 -1.15 -10.42
CA SER A 234 14.42 -0.13 -11.33
C SER A 234 15.15 -0.09 -12.69
N HIS A 235 16.37 -0.62 -12.76
CA HIS A 235 17.17 -0.68 -13.99
C HIS A 235 16.96 -1.95 -14.82
N LEU A 236 16.25 -2.96 -14.31
CA LEU A 236 16.14 -4.24 -15.03
C LEU A 236 15.17 -4.18 -16.20
N THR A 237 14.19 -3.28 -16.17
CA THR A 237 13.14 -3.18 -17.18
C THR A 237 12.91 -1.74 -17.64
N ARG A 238 12.39 -1.61 -18.86
CA ARG A 238 11.88 -0.34 -19.42
C ARG A 238 10.48 0.01 -18.90
N SER A 239 9.81 -0.92 -18.25
CA SER A 239 8.50 -0.76 -17.61
C SER A 239 8.64 -0.31 -16.14
N GLU A 240 7.55 0.17 -15.56
CA GLU A 240 7.50 0.50 -14.13
C GLU A 240 7.60 -0.78 -13.29
N VAL A 241 8.34 -0.71 -12.19
CA VAL A 241 8.46 -1.78 -11.20
C VAL A 241 7.90 -1.32 -9.88
N VAL A 242 7.44 -2.24 -9.04
CA VAL A 242 6.92 -1.94 -7.70
C VAL A 242 7.59 -2.81 -6.64
N GLY A 243 7.59 -2.36 -5.39
CA GLY A 243 8.04 -3.16 -4.26
C GLY A 243 7.67 -2.54 -2.92
N TYR A 244 7.83 -3.32 -1.86
CA TYR A 244 7.51 -2.92 -0.50
C TYR A 244 8.77 -2.54 0.30
N LEU A 245 8.58 -1.71 1.32
CA LEU A 245 9.64 -1.29 2.23
C LEU A 245 9.36 -1.85 3.62
N GLY A 246 10.35 -2.55 4.18
CA GLY A 246 10.30 -3.08 5.54
C GLY A 246 11.22 -2.33 6.49
N GLY A 247 10.76 -2.11 7.70
CA GLY A 247 11.45 -1.26 8.66
C GLY A 247 10.89 -1.32 10.06
N ARG A 248 11.22 -0.30 10.85
CA ARG A 248 10.77 -0.11 12.23
C ARG A 248 10.26 1.31 12.40
N TRP A 249 9.15 1.45 13.12
CA TRP A 249 8.64 2.73 13.57
C TRP A 249 8.87 2.83 15.08
N ASP A 250 9.62 3.85 15.48
CA ASP A 250 9.76 4.23 16.89
C ASP A 250 8.88 5.45 17.17
N ILE A 251 7.80 5.23 17.92
CA ILE A 251 6.84 6.28 18.28
C ILE A 251 7.44 7.32 19.24
N ASN A 252 8.39 6.93 20.10
CA ASN A 252 8.94 7.82 21.12
C ASN A 252 9.86 8.88 20.50
N SER A 253 10.69 8.47 19.54
CA SER A 253 11.58 9.37 18.80
C SER A 253 11.00 9.86 17.47
N GLN A 254 9.75 9.47 17.16
CA GLN A 254 9.10 9.70 15.87
C GLN A 254 10.00 9.35 14.67
N MET A 255 10.67 8.20 14.74
CA MET A 255 11.72 7.81 13.80
C MET A 255 11.28 6.60 12.97
N LEU A 256 11.12 6.81 11.66
CA LEU A 256 10.93 5.73 10.69
C LEU A 256 12.28 5.24 10.17
N THR A 257 12.65 4.02 10.50
CA THR A 257 13.88 3.39 10.00
C THR A 257 13.55 2.37 8.92
N VAL A 258 13.94 2.64 7.68
CA VAL A 258 13.74 1.74 6.53
C VAL A 258 14.99 0.87 6.36
N LEU A 259 14.81 -0.45 6.49
CA LEU A 259 15.90 -1.42 6.66
C LEU A 259 16.03 -2.40 5.49
N ARG A 260 14.93 -2.70 4.78
CA ARG A 260 14.92 -3.64 3.65
C ARG A 260 13.95 -3.20 2.57
N ALA A 261 14.32 -3.45 1.32
CA ALA A 261 13.41 -3.42 0.17
C ALA A 261 12.98 -4.84 -0.18
N PHE A 262 11.73 -4.99 -0.59
CA PHE A 262 11.12 -6.25 -1.04
C PHE A 262 10.57 -6.04 -2.46
N PRO A 263 11.38 -6.30 -3.50
CA PRO A 263 10.95 -6.19 -4.88
C PRO A 263 9.78 -7.11 -5.20
N CYS A 264 8.70 -6.59 -5.82
CA CYS A 264 7.60 -7.44 -6.26
C CYS A 264 7.96 -8.09 -7.61
N ARG A 265 8.11 -9.41 -7.59
CA ARG A 265 8.37 -10.24 -8.78
C ARG A 265 7.05 -10.66 -9.46
N SER A 266 6.23 -9.68 -9.80
CA SER A 266 4.95 -9.89 -10.48
C SER A 266 4.76 -8.86 -11.60
N ARG A 267 3.95 -9.19 -12.61
CA ARG A 267 3.63 -8.27 -13.72
C ARG A 267 2.26 -7.62 -13.50
N LEU A 268 2.11 -6.41 -14.02
CA LEU A 268 0.84 -5.68 -14.02
C LEU A 268 -0.22 -6.49 -14.80
N GLY A 269 -1.16 -7.11 -14.08
CA GLY A 269 -2.24 -7.94 -14.65
C GLY A 269 -2.21 -9.41 -14.23
N ASP A 270 -1.15 -9.89 -13.59
CA ASP A 270 -1.08 -11.23 -13.02
C ASP A 270 -1.48 -11.21 -11.53
N VAL A 271 -2.80 -11.22 -11.29
CA VAL A 271 -3.39 -11.04 -9.95
C VAL A 271 -3.07 -12.22 -9.02
N ASP A 272 -3.07 -13.44 -9.54
CA ASP A 272 -2.84 -14.65 -8.73
C ASP A 272 -1.37 -14.75 -8.28
N THR A 273 -0.43 -14.46 -9.19
CA THR A 273 1.00 -14.36 -8.83
C THR A 273 1.22 -13.16 -7.91
N GLY A 274 0.55 -12.03 -8.15
CA GLY A 274 0.61 -10.86 -7.27
C GLY A 274 0.27 -11.18 -5.82
N ALA A 275 -0.86 -11.84 -5.57
CA ALA A 275 -1.29 -12.23 -4.23
C ALA A 275 -0.30 -13.20 -3.56
N THR A 276 0.27 -14.13 -4.32
CA THR A 276 1.28 -15.08 -3.82
C THR A 276 2.56 -14.35 -3.38
N ILE A 277 3.06 -13.42 -4.21
CA ILE A 277 4.24 -12.62 -3.90
C ILE A 277 4.00 -11.71 -2.69
N GLU A 278 2.81 -11.12 -2.56
CA GLU A 278 2.46 -10.32 -1.38
C GLU A 278 2.48 -11.14 -0.09
N GLU A 279 1.94 -12.36 -0.11
CA GLU A 279 1.98 -13.28 1.03
C GLU A 279 3.43 -13.67 1.38
N GLU A 280 4.26 -13.99 0.37
CA GLU A 280 5.69 -14.27 0.58
C GLU A 280 6.42 -13.10 1.25
N ILE A 281 6.16 -11.87 0.79
CA ILE A 281 6.74 -10.66 1.37
C ILE A 281 6.25 -10.46 2.81
N TYR A 282 4.97 -10.67 3.07
CA TYR A 282 4.40 -10.59 4.41
C TYR A 282 5.06 -11.57 5.39
N GLN A 283 5.23 -12.83 4.97
CA GLN A 283 5.93 -13.84 5.76
C GLN A 283 7.40 -13.46 5.99
N SER A 284 8.07 -12.92 4.97
CA SER A 284 9.47 -12.46 5.08
C SER A 284 9.62 -11.29 6.05
N LEU A 285 8.69 -10.32 6.05
CA LEU A 285 8.64 -9.24 7.04
C LEU A 285 8.50 -9.81 8.46
N LEU A 286 7.55 -10.73 8.67
CA LEU A 286 7.28 -11.34 9.96
C LEU A 286 8.49 -12.12 10.51
N LEU A 287 9.09 -12.98 9.68
CA LEU A 287 10.27 -13.80 10.06
C LEU A 287 11.48 -12.94 10.44
N ARG A 288 11.54 -11.70 9.92
CA ARG A 288 12.62 -10.75 10.18
C ARG A 288 12.29 -9.75 11.30
N GLY A 289 11.09 -9.84 11.88
CA GLY A 289 10.61 -8.90 12.89
C GLY A 289 10.59 -7.46 12.36
N LEU A 290 10.25 -7.29 11.08
CA LEU A 290 10.08 -6.00 10.41
C LEU A 290 8.60 -5.72 10.21
N SER A 291 8.26 -4.44 10.21
CA SER A 291 6.93 -3.95 9.84
C SER A 291 6.95 -3.45 8.40
N LEU A 292 5.80 -3.54 7.71
CA LEU A 292 5.58 -2.80 6.48
C LEU A 292 5.54 -1.31 6.80
N VAL A 293 6.45 -0.54 6.19
CA VAL A 293 6.62 0.90 6.47
C VAL A 293 6.46 1.77 5.23
N GLY A 294 6.24 1.17 4.07
CA GLY A 294 6.17 1.91 2.83
C GLY A 294 6.24 1.04 1.59
N TRP A 295 6.39 1.70 0.47
CA TRP A 295 6.45 1.10 -0.86
C TRP A 295 7.32 1.96 -1.78
N TYR A 296 7.67 1.40 -2.92
CA TYR A 296 8.35 2.12 -3.96
C TYR A 296 7.85 1.70 -5.33
N HIS A 297 8.01 2.60 -6.30
CA HIS A 297 7.96 2.22 -7.71
C HIS A 297 8.91 3.04 -8.57
N SER A 298 9.07 2.63 -9.82
CA SER A 298 9.89 3.37 -10.78
C SER A 298 9.07 4.17 -11.79
N HIS A 299 9.61 5.31 -12.19
CA HIS A 299 9.23 6.07 -13.39
C HIS A 299 10.43 6.05 -14.35
N PRO A 300 10.64 4.97 -15.13
CA PRO A 300 11.89 4.73 -15.86
C PRO A 300 12.37 5.90 -16.70
N HIS A 301 11.45 6.57 -17.40
CA HIS A 301 11.75 7.66 -18.33
C HIS A 301 11.04 8.98 -18.00
N SER A 302 10.45 9.09 -16.81
CA SER A 302 9.72 10.29 -16.35
C SER A 302 10.36 10.82 -15.07
N PRO A 303 10.16 12.10 -14.72
CA PRO A 303 10.66 12.64 -13.45
C PRO A 303 10.24 11.77 -12.26
N ALA A 304 11.10 11.68 -11.24
CA ALA A 304 10.77 11.11 -9.93
C ALA A 304 9.86 12.08 -9.15
N LEU A 305 8.63 12.23 -9.64
CA LEU A 305 7.53 13.02 -9.08
C LEU A 305 6.26 12.18 -9.10
N PRO A 306 5.38 12.30 -8.09
CA PRO A 306 4.18 11.48 -8.01
C PRO A 306 3.15 11.87 -9.07
N SER A 307 2.45 10.87 -9.59
CA SER A 307 1.24 11.03 -10.38
C SER A 307 -0.01 11.22 -9.49
N LEU A 308 -1.14 11.63 -10.05
CA LEU A 308 -2.41 11.67 -9.30
C LEU A 308 -2.80 10.28 -8.75
N GLN A 309 -2.51 9.22 -9.52
CA GLN A 309 -2.70 7.84 -9.06
C GLN A 309 -1.80 7.50 -7.87
N ASP A 310 -0.55 7.98 -7.88
CA ASP A 310 0.42 7.73 -6.81
C ASP A 310 -0.02 8.44 -5.52
N ILE A 311 -0.55 9.66 -5.64
CA ILE A 311 -1.10 10.44 -4.53
C ILE A 311 -2.27 9.71 -3.89
N ASP A 312 -3.21 9.20 -4.69
CA ASP A 312 -4.35 8.45 -4.21
C ASP A 312 -3.93 7.13 -3.55
N THR A 313 -3.01 6.41 -4.19
CA THR A 313 -2.47 5.14 -3.68
C THR A 313 -1.74 5.34 -2.35
N GLN A 314 -0.93 6.39 -2.24
CA GLN A 314 -0.22 6.72 -1.02
C GLN A 314 -1.18 7.13 0.11
N MET A 315 -2.25 7.86 -0.19
CA MET A 315 -3.29 8.18 0.80
C MET A 315 -3.95 6.90 1.33
N ASP A 316 -4.32 5.98 0.44
CA ASP A 316 -4.91 4.69 0.80
C ASP A 316 -3.96 3.86 1.69
N TYR A 317 -2.67 3.83 1.37
CA TYR A 317 -1.70 3.11 2.20
C TYR A 317 -1.46 3.76 3.55
N GLN A 318 -1.39 5.09 3.62
CA GLN A 318 -1.31 5.82 4.89
C GLN A 318 -2.51 5.50 5.80
N LEU A 319 -3.73 5.48 5.25
CA LEU A 319 -4.93 5.14 6.01
C LEU A 319 -4.94 3.68 6.46
N ARG A 320 -4.52 2.74 5.60
CA ARG A 320 -4.46 1.31 5.95
C ARG A 320 -3.43 1.01 7.04
N LEU A 321 -2.27 1.67 7.01
CA LEU A 321 -1.20 1.44 7.97
C LEU A 321 -1.44 2.09 9.34
N GLN A 322 -2.27 3.13 9.42
CA GLN A 322 -2.72 3.68 10.71
C GLN A 322 -3.55 2.68 11.53
N GLY A 323 -4.23 1.74 10.87
CA GLY A 323 -5.00 0.68 11.53
C GLY A 323 -6.19 1.20 12.36
N SER A 324 -6.68 0.38 13.28
CA SER A 324 -7.81 0.72 14.19
C SER A 324 -7.37 1.25 15.56
N SER A 325 -6.06 1.25 15.82
CA SER A 325 -5.47 1.86 17.01
C SER A 325 -5.29 3.36 16.77
N ASN A 326 -5.50 4.19 17.80
CA ASN A 326 -5.22 5.64 17.76
C ASN A 326 -3.73 5.99 17.59
N GLY A 327 -2.89 5.05 17.17
CA GLY A 327 -1.45 5.23 16.95
C GLY A 327 -1.16 5.72 15.54
N PHE A 328 -0.30 6.72 15.42
CA PHE A 328 0.26 7.11 14.13
C PHE A 328 1.31 6.08 13.70
N GLN A 329 1.13 5.49 12.51
CA GLN A 329 2.15 4.70 11.83
C GLN A 329 2.42 5.33 10.46
N PRO A 330 3.65 5.82 10.18
CA PRO A 330 3.96 6.43 8.91
C PRO A 330 4.04 5.38 7.79
N CYS A 331 3.68 5.82 6.58
CA CYS A 331 3.88 5.10 5.34
C CYS A 331 4.72 5.97 4.42
N LEU A 332 5.88 5.49 3.98
CA LEU A 332 6.76 6.21 3.06
C LEU A 332 6.60 5.70 1.63
N ALA A 333 6.50 6.60 0.65
CA ALA A 333 6.60 6.26 -0.76
C ALA A 333 7.94 6.71 -1.34
N LEU A 334 8.57 5.86 -2.14
CA LEU A 334 9.80 6.19 -2.89
C LEU A 334 9.56 6.07 -4.40
N LEU A 335 9.96 7.08 -5.16
CA LEU A 335 9.91 7.08 -6.63
C LEU A 335 11.32 7.04 -7.20
N CYS A 336 11.62 6.02 -8.00
CA CYS A 336 12.91 5.90 -8.67
C CYS A 336 12.81 6.23 -10.16
N SER A 337 13.62 7.19 -10.60
CA SER A 337 13.73 7.55 -12.01
C SER A 337 15.14 7.26 -12.53
N PRO A 338 15.37 6.05 -13.10
CA PRO A 338 16.69 5.66 -13.57
C PRO A 338 17.10 6.31 -14.90
N TYR A 339 16.22 6.42 -15.89
CA TYR A 339 16.59 6.82 -17.27
C TYR A 339 16.00 8.16 -17.71
N TYR A 340 15.47 8.96 -16.80
CA TYR A 340 14.97 10.28 -17.15
C TYR A 340 16.11 11.20 -17.57
N SER A 341 15.98 11.79 -18.76
CA SER A 341 17.01 12.65 -19.36
C SER A 341 17.25 13.97 -18.62
N GLY A 342 16.33 14.37 -17.72
CA GLY A 342 16.50 15.55 -16.88
C GLY A 342 17.28 15.31 -15.58
N ASN A 343 17.78 14.09 -15.34
CA ASN A 343 18.65 13.82 -14.19
C ASN A 343 20.02 14.51 -14.38
N GLN A 344 20.64 14.95 -13.27
CA GLN A 344 21.92 15.68 -13.28
C GLN A 344 23.15 14.78 -13.52
N GLY A 345 22.95 13.56 -14.01
CA GLY A 345 24.02 12.59 -14.24
C GLY A 345 23.49 11.18 -14.56
N PRO A 346 24.38 10.17 -14.60
CA PRO A 346 24.03 8.77 -14.79
C PRO A 346 23.33 8.14 -13.58
N GLU A 347 23.39 8.78 -12.41
CA GLU A 347 22.72 8.31 -11.21
C GLU A 347 21.20 8.44 -11.33
N SER A 348 20.49 7.42 -10.85
CA SER A 348 19.03 7.48 -10.71
C SER A 348 18.64 8.56 -9.71
N LYS A 349 17.51 9.23 -9.95
CA LYS A 349 16.89 10.09 -8.95
C LYS A 349 15.90 9.26 -8.14
N ILE A 350 16.09 9.19 -6.82
CA ILE A 350 15.15 8.56 -5.88
C ILE A 350 14.53 9.66 -5.03
N SER A 351 13.24 9.90 -5.21
CA SER A 351 12.51 10.94 -4.49
C SER A 351 11.52 10.31 -3.50
N PRO A 352 11.68 10.53 -2.20
CA PRO A 352 10.65 10.18 -1.23
C PRO A 352 9.48 11.17 -1.27
N PHE A 353 8.27 10.71 -0.97
CA PHE A 353 7.14 11.60 -0.73
C PHE A 353 6.17 11.01 0.30
N TRP A 354 5.40 11.90 0.93
CA TRP A 354 4.29 11.59 1.83
C TRP A 354 3.12 12.48 1.47
N VAL A 355 1.87 12.04 1.65
CA VAL A 355 0.72 12.83 1.22
C VAL A 355 0.01 13.42 2.44
N MET A 356 -0.01 14.75 2.52
CA MET A 356 -0.83 15.44 3.51
C MET A 356 -2.30 15.34 3.10
N PRO A 357 -3.20 14.93 4.02
CA PRO A 357 -4.64 14.97 3.77
C PRO A 357 -5.09 16.34 3.27
N PRO A 358 -6.10 16.41 2.37
CA PRO A 358 -6.64 17.67 1.93
C PRO A 358 -7.15 18.48 3.14
N PRO A 359 -7.05 19.83 3.11
CA PRO A 359 -7.56 20.66 4.20
C PRO A 359 -9.03 20.38 4.49
N GLU A 360 -9.43 20.47 5.76
CA GLU A 360 -10.82 20.22 6.18
C GLU A 360 -11.84 21.11 5.46
N GLN A 361 -11.43 22.32 5.05
CA GLN A 361 -12.28 23.25 4.30
C GLN A 361 -12.52 22.81 2.85
N ARG A 362 -11.67 21.91 2.31
CA ARG A 362 -11.73 21.41 0.93
C ARG A 362 -11.50 19.89 0.87
N PRO A 363 -12.40 19.09 1.47
CA PRO A 363 -12.23 17.64 1.58
C PRO A 363 -12.32 16.91 0.23
N SER A 364 -12.87 17.58 -0.79
CA SER A 364 -12.96 17.08 -2.16
C SER A 364 -11.69 17.28 -2.99
N ASP A 365 -10.64 17.90 -2.44
CA ASP A 365 -9.39 18.12 -3.16
C ASP A 365 -8.48 16.89 -3.10
N TYR A 366 -7.48 16.84 -3.97
CA TYR A 366 -6.41 15.85 -3.87
C TYR A 366 -5.56 16.10 -2.61
N GLY A 367 -4.99 15.04 -2.04
CA GLY A 367 -3.96 15.19 -1.01
C GLY A 367 -2.73 15.93 -1.56
N ILE A 368 -2.02 16.63 -0.68
CA ILE A 368 -0.83 17.41 -1.06
C ILE A 368 0.39 16.48 -1.04
N PRO A 369 1.06 16.22 -2.17
CA PRO A 369 2.31 15.46 -2.16
C PRO A 369 3.40 16.31 -1.53
N MET A 370 3.89 15.88 -0.37
CA MET A 370 4.92 16.53 0.40
C MET A 370 6.28 15.90 0.13
N ASP A 371 7.29 16.73 -0.09
CA ASP A 371 8.68 16.30 -0.17
C ASP A 371 9.18 15.90 1.22
N VAL A 372 9.79 14.72 1.33
CA VAL A 372 10.22 14.14 2.60
C VAL A 372 11.74 14.14 2.68
N GLU A 373 12.29 14.78 3.70
CA GLU A 373 13.71 14.71 3.99
C GLU A 373 14.05 13.37 4.65
N MET A 374 15.08 12.70 4.13
CA MET A 374 15.57 11.41 4.61
C MET A 374 17.06 11.46 4.95
N ALA A 375 17.41 10.90 6.11
CA ALA A 375 18.78 10.67 6.51
C ALA A 375 19.30 9.36 5.88
N TYR A 376 20.36 9.47 5.09
CA TYR A 376 21.03 8.32 4.49
C TYR A 376 21.94 7.64 5.52
N VAL A 377 21.69 6.35 5.78
CA VAL A 377 22.49 5.51 6.66
C VAL A 377 23.31 4.55 5.82
N GLN A 378 24.59 4.85 5.67
CA GLN A 378 25.52 3.99 4.93
C GLN A 378 25.81 2.72 5.73
N ASP A 379 25.47 1.57 5.16
CA ASP A 379 25.73 0.26 5.72
C ASP A 379 27.23 -0.04 5.71
N SER A 380 27.65 -0.94 6.60
CA SER A 380 29.04 -1.38 6.65
C SER A 380 29.39 -2.29 5.48
N PHE A 381 28.47 -3.15 5.05
CA PHE A 381 28.70 -4.13 3.98
C PHE A 381 27.41 -4.44 3.21
N LEU A 382 27.57 -4.91 1.99
CA LEU A 382 26.49 -5.54 1.22
C LEU A 382 26.21 -6.92 1.81
N THR A 383 24.95 -7.26 2.06
CA THR A 383 24.61 -8.56 2.65
C THR A 383 24.40 -9.63 1.57
N ASN A 384 24.66 -10.90 1.90
CA ASN A 384 24.37 -12.03 0.99
C ASN A 384 22.87 -12.09 0.60
N ASP A 385 21.98 -11.69 1.52
CA ASP A 385 20.54 -11.60 1.22
C ASP A 385 20.27 -10.65 0.07
N ILE A 386 20.90 -9.47 0.04
CA ILE A 386 20.69 -8.49 -1.05
C ILE A 386 21.18 -9.05 -2.38
N LEU A 387 22.35 -9.69 -2.40
CA LEU A 387 22.86 -10.34 -3.61
C LEU A 387 21.96 -11.48 -4.09
N HIS A 388 21.40 -12.25 -3.17
CA HIS A 388 20.44 -13.29 -3.49
C HIS A 388 19.16 -12.69 -4.12
N GLU A 389 18.62 -11.62 -3.55
CA GLU A 389 17.48 -10.90 -4.13
C GLU A 389 17.80 -10.34 -5.52
N MET A 390 19.01 -9.80 -5.73
CA MET A 390 19.45 -9.38 -7.06
C MET A 390 19.43 -10.53 -8.07
N MET A 391 19.93 -11.71 -7.69
CA MET A 391 19.92 -12.89 -8.56
C MET A 391 18.49 -13.37 -8.87
N LEU A 392 17.58 -13.35 -7.89
CA LEU A 392 16.16 -13.67 -8.10
C LEU A 392 15.51 -12.69 -9.07
N LEU A 393 15.84 -11.40 -8.97
CA LEU A 393 15.38 -10.38 -9.91
C LEU A 393 15.93 -10.61 -11.33
N VAL A 394 17.21 -10.93 -11.47
CA VAL A 394 17.81 -11.24 -12.79
C VAL A 394 17.11 -12.43 -13.44
N GLU A 395 16.85 -13.50 -12.68
CA GLU A 395 16.14 -14.67 -13.21
C GLU A 395 14.68 -14.35 -13.54
N PHE A 396 13.99 -13.55 -12.72
CA PHE A 396 12.61 -13.13 -12.99
C PHE A 396 12.46 -12.33 -14.29
N TYR A 397 13.38 -11.41 -14.56
CA TYR A 397 13.34 -10.59 -15.79
C TYR A 397 13.99 -11.25 -17.01
N LYS A 398 14.56 -12.45 -16.86
CA LYS A 398 15.19 -13.17 -17.96
C LYS A 398 14.18 -13.50 -19.06
N GLY A 399 14.51 -13.11 -20.29
CA GLY A 399 13.61 -13.29 -21.44
C GLY A 399 12.38 -12.36 -21.44
N ALA A 400 12.30 -11.42 -20.51
CA ALA A 400 11.26 -10.39 -20.51
C ALA A 400 11.37 -9.52 -21.78
N PRO A 401 10.25 -9.22 -22.48
CA PRO A 401 10.28 -8.39 -23.69
C PRO A 401 10.71 -6.94 -23.40
N ASP A 402 10.50 -6.49 -22.17
CA ASP A 402 10.81 -5.17 -21.66
C ASP A 402 12.14 -5.10 -20.88
N LEU A 403 12.91 -6.21 -20.84
CA LEU A 403 14.25 -6.24 -20.25
C LEU A 403 15.14 -5.15 -20.88
N VAL A 404 15.90 -4.46 -20.05
CA VAL A 404 16.89 -3.49 -20.51
C VAL A 404 18.04 -4.23 -21.18
N ARG A 405 18.37 -3.79 -22.39
CA ARG A 405 19.50 -4.33 -23.15
C ARG A 405 20.79 -3.69 -22.67
N PHE A 406 21.41 -4.31 -21.67
CA PHE A 406 22.55 -3.79 -20.94
C PHE A 406 23.79 -3.50 -21.81
N GLN A 407 23.94 -4.16 -22.96
CA GLN A 407 25.04 -3.92 -23.91
C GLN A 407 24.75 -2.78 -24.89
N GLU A 408 23.51 -2.30 -24.99
CA GLU A 408 23.17 -1.16 -25.86
C GLU A 408 23.69 0.17 -25.28
N PRO A 409 24.03 1.15 -26.13
CA PRO A 409 24.39 2.49 -25.68
C PRO A 409 23.20 3.16 -24.99
N TRP A 410 23.42 3.70 -23.79
CA TRP A 410 22.46 4.58 -23.10
C TRP A 410 22.69 6.03 -23.52
N ASN A 411 23.95 6.46 -23.60
CA ASN A 411 24.36 7.75 -24.17
C ASN A 411 25.63 7.58 -25.03
N GLN A 412 26.26 8.68 -25.44
CA GLN A 412 27.45 8.64 -26.31
C GLN A 412 28.68 7.99 -25.64
N GLU A 413 28.73 7.98 -24.30
CA GLU A 413 29.89 7.56 -23.52
C GLU A 413 29.67 6.23 -22.78
N HIS A 414 28.43 5.88 -22.47
CA HIS A 414 28.09 4.82 -21.53
C HIS A 414 27.00 3.88 -22.10
N THR A 415 27.17 2.58 -21.85
CA THR A 415 26.11 1.59 -22.04
C THR A 415 25.08 1.66 -20.90
N TYR A 416 23.95 0.97 -21.08
CA TYR A 416 22.99 0.78 -19.99
C TYR A 416 23.61 0.08 -18.77
N LEU A 417 24.56 -0.83 -18.99
CA LEU A 417 25.28 -1.47 -17.89
C LEU A 417 26.22 -0.49 -17.17
N ASP A 418 26.95 0.34 -17.91
CA ASP A 418 27.86 1.31 -17.30
C ASP A 418 27.07 2.31 -16.45
N LYS A 419 25.92 2.79 -16.96
CA LYS A 419 25.01 3.64 -16.20
C LYS A 419 24.48 2.96 -14.93
N LEU A 420 24.08 1.68 -15.01
CA LEU A 420 23.69 0.90 -13.83
C LEU A 420 24.84 0.86 -12.80
N LYS A 421 26.05 0.50 -13.23
CA LYS A 421 27.23 0.42 -12.35
C LYS A 421 27.52 1.75 -11.67
N ILE A 422 27.48 2.86 -12.42
CA ILE A 422 27.72 4.20 -11.88
C ILE A 422 26.63 4.58 -10.87
N SER A 423 25.36 4.33 -11.20
CA SER A 423 24.24 4.62 -10.29
C SER A 423 24.35 3.82 -8.99
N LEU A 424 24.68 2.54 -9.06
CA LEU A 424 24.84 1.71 -7.88
C LEU A 424 26.06 2.10 -7.04
N ALA A 425 27.14 2.55 -7.68
CA ALA A 425 28.36 2.97 -6.99
C ALA A 425 28.12 4.13 -6.00
N SER A 426 27.21 5.07 -6.30
CA SER A 426 26.88 6.18 -5.38
C SER A 426 26.10 5.75 -4.14
N ARG A 427 25.65 4.49 -4.09
CA ARG A 427 24.84 3.90 -3.02
C ARG A 427 25.53 2.72 -2.33
N MET A 428 26.82 2.50 -2.61
CA MET A 428 27.56 1.36 -2.06
C MET A 428 27.79 1.49 -0.55
N PRO A 429 27.71 0.36 0.19
CA PRO A 429 28.18 0.26 1.57
C PRO A 429 29.68 0.57 1.70
N LYS A 430 30.14 0.80 2.93
CA LYS A 430 31.54 1.19 3.23
C LYS A 430 32.56 0.14 2.81
N ASP A 431 32.27 -1.13 3.08
CA ASP A 431 33.10 -2.27 2.72
C ASP A 431 32.58 -2.96 1.46
N GLN A 432 33.53 -3.30 0.59
CA GLN A 432 33.35 -3.85 -0.75
C GLN A 432 33.68 -5.35 -0.81
N GLY A 433 33.75 -6.05 0.33
CA GLY A 433 34.12 -7.47 0.40
C GLY A 433 33.36 -8.42 -0.55
N LEU A 434 32.12 -8.10 -0.92
CA LEU A 434 31.31 -8.89 -1.87
C LEU A 434 31.30 -8.34 -3.31
N CYS A 435 32.18 -7.41 -3.66
CA CYS A 435 32.26 -6.87 -5.03
C CYS A 435 32.49 -7.94 -6.10
N HIS A 436 33.18 -9.04 -5.77
CA HIS A 436 33.38 -10.15 -6.70
C HIS A 436 32.07 -10.86 -7.08
N VAL A 437 31.12 -10.99 -6.14
CA VAL A 437 29.78 -11.56 -6.42
C VAL A 437 28.95 -10.57 -7.22
N LEU A 438 29.06 -9.28 -6.92
CA LEU A 438 28.38 -8.24 -7.69
C LEU A 438 28.83 -8.23 -9.17
N GLU A 439 30.12 -8.45 -9.44
CA GLU A 439 30.61 -8.64 -10.82
C GLU A 439 30.04 -9.89 -11.50
N GLN A 440 29.73 -10.96 -10.74
CA GLN A 440 29.01 -12.10 -11.30
C GLN A 440 27.59 -11.71 -11.73
N VAL A 441 26.87 -10.93 -10.91
CA VAL A 441 25.53 -10.40 -11.28
C VAL A 441 25.62 -9.61 -12.58
N TYR A 442 26.61 -8.72 -12.72
CA TYR A 442 26.83 -7.96 -13.94
C TYR A 442 27.18 -8.83 -15.15
N SER A 443 27.95 -9.89 -14.94
CA SER A 443 28.27 -10.86 -16.00
C SER A 443 27.01 -11.58 -16.50
N VAL A 444 26.10 -11.97 -15.59
CA VAL A 444 24.84 -12.62 -15.97
C VAL A 444 23.96 -11.64 -16.77
N LEU A 445 23.89 -10.37 -16.36
CA LEU A 445 23.14 -9.34 -17.09
C LEU A 445 23.67 -9.08 -18.51
N LYS A 446 24.98 -9.23 -18.73
CA LYS A 446 25.57 -9.16 -20.08
C LYS A 446 25.14 -10.35 -20.96
N GLN A 447 25.05 -11.54 -20.38
CA GLN A 447 24.75 -12.80 -21.08
C GLN A 447 23.26 -13.00 -21.36
N GLY A 448 22.38 -12.38 -20.55
CA GLY A 448 20.93 -12.52 -20.65
C GLY A 448 20.25 -11.73 -21.78
N ASN A 449 21.01 -11.10 -22.68
CA ASN A 449 20.51 -10.38 -23.86
C ASN A 449 20.87 -11.06 -25.16
#